data_AF-A0A958D8C3-F1
#
_entry.id   AF-A0A958D8C3-F1
#
_cell.length_a   1.000
_cell.length_b   1.000
_cell.length_c   1.000
_cell.angle_alpha   90.00
_cell.angle_beta   90.00
_cell.angle_gamma   90.00
#
_symmetry.space_group_name_H-M   'P 1'
#
loop_
_entity.id
_entity.type
_entity.pdbx_description
1 polymer ?
#
loop_
_entity_poly.entity_id
_entity_poly.type
_entity_poly.pdbx_seq_one_letter_code
_entity_poly.pdbx_strand_id
1 'polypeptide(L)' 'MFLPAAIITVLDHFRPVFTETTYQKVVELIVGALLARGRRTVAAALRAVGKSDEQNWSKYHHVLNRAK' A
#
# COMPACT_ATOMS: atom_id res chain seq x y z
N MET A 1 -12.87 -1.13 -4.29
CA MET A 1 -11.59 -1.87 -4.35
C MET A 1 -11.56 -2.60 -5.68
N PHE A 2 -10.59 -2.30 -6.56
CA PHE A 2 -10.51 -2.84 -7.93
C PHE A 2 -9.79 -4.21 -8.00
N LEU A 3 -9.61 -4.88 -6.85
CA LEU A 3 -8.86 -6.12 -6.74
C LEU A 3 -9.79 -7.34 -6.83
N PRO A 4 -9.31 -8.48 -7.37
CA PRO A 4 -10.03 -9.75 -7.31
C PRO A 4 -10.39 -10.14 -5.87
N ALA A 5 -11.59 -10.70 -5.67
CA ALA A 5 -12.12 -11.07 -4.35
C ALA A 5 -11.14 -11.92 -3.52
N ALA A 6 -10.44 -12.87 -4.15
CA ALA A 6 -9.45 -13.70 -3.47
C ALA A 6 -8.31 -12.88 -2.82
N ILE A 7 -7.86 -11.80 -3.47
CA ILE A 7 -6.84 -10.91 -2.91
C ILE A 7 -7.43 -10.10 -1.76
N ILE A 8 -8.66 -9.60 -1.92
CA ILE A 8 -9.38 -8.88 -0.86
C ILE A 8 -9.46 -9.73 0.41
N THR A 9 -9.89 -10.98 0.29
CA THR A 9 -10.03 -11.91 1.42
C THR A 9 -8.72 -12.10 2.18
N VAL A 10 -7.59 -12.20 1.46
CA VAL A 10 -6.27 -12.32 2.11
C VAL A 10 -5.89 -11.03 2.83
N LEU A 11 -6.09 -9.86 2.20
CA LEU A 11 -5.72 -8.58 2.80
C LEU A 11 -6.61 -8.20 3.99
N ASP A 12 -7.90 -8.50 3.93
CA ASP A 12 -8.86 -8.16 5.00
C ASP A 12 -8.58 -8.90 6.31
N HIS A 13 -7.91 -10.05 6.26
CA HIS A 13 -7.44 -10.74 7.47
C HIS A 13 -6.52 -9.85 8.32
N PHE A 14 -5.79 -8.93 7.70
CA PHE A 14 -4.89 -7.98 8.37
C PHE A 14 -5.54 -6.63 8.68
N ARG A 15 -6.77 -6.38 8.22
CA ARG A 15 -7.47 -5.10 8.45
C ARG A 15 -7.59 -4.71 9.94
N PRO A 16 -7.88 -5.64 10.88
CA PRO A 16 -8.08 -5.28 12.29
C PRO A 16 -6.84 -4.71 12.99
N VAL A 17 -5.63 -4.94 12.47
CA VAL A 17 -4.38 -4.41 13.06
C VAL A 17 -4.02 -3.03 12.54
N PHE A 18 -4.86 -2.42 11.70
CA PHE A 18 -4.62 -1.09 11.16
C PHE A 18 -5.81 -0.17 11.40
N THR A 19 -5.55 1.12 11.56
CA THR A 19 -6.60 2.13 11.37
C THR A 19 -7.03 2.15 9.91
N GLU A 20 -8.27 2.56 9.64
CA GLU A 20 -8.83 2.63 8.28
C GLU A 20 -7.91 3.36 7.29
N THR A 21 -7.38 4.52 7.69
CA THR A 21 -6.48 5.33 6.86
C THR A 21 -5.11 4.69 6.64
N THR A 22 -4.63 3.90 7.60
CA THR A 22 -3.38 3.15 7.46
C THR A 22 -3.60 1.93 6.55
N TYR A 23 -4.72 1.24 6.70
CA TYR A 23 -5.07 0.07 5.88
C TYR A 23 -5.15 0.42 4.39
N GLN A 24 -5.76 1.56 4.04
CA GLN A 24 -5.80 2.02 2.64
C GLN A 24 -4.39 2.18 2.04
N LYS A 25 -3.46 2.76 2.79
CA LYS A 25 -2.06 2.89 2.36
C LYS A 25 -1.35 1.53 2.28
N VAL A 26 -1.64 0.61 3.20
CA VAL A 26 -1.11 -0.77 3.16
C VAL A 26 -1.51 -1.45 1.85
N VAL A 27 -2.79 -1.40 1.49
CA VAL A 27 -3.29 -1.99 0.24
C VAL A 27 -2.59 -1.37 -0.97
N GLU A 28 -2.46 -0.05 -1.02
CA GLU A 28 -1.78 0.65 -2.12
C GLU A 28 -0.30 0.27 -2.23
N LEU A 29 0.41 0.15 -1.10
CA LEU A 29 1.81 -0.26 -1.08
C LEU A 29 1.98 -1.72 -1.53
N ILE A 30 1.09 -2.63 -1.12
CA ILE A 30 1.14 -4.03 -1.53
C ILE A 30 0.89 -4.14 -3.04
N VAL A 31 -0.17 -3.52 -3.55
CA VAL A 31 -0.49 -3.53 -4.98
C VAL A 31 0.66 -2.91 -5.77
N GLY A 32 1.18 -1.76 -5.34
CA GLY A 32 2.30 -1.11 -6.00
C GLY A 32 3.58 -1.94 -5.97
N ALA A 33 3.89 -2.62 -4.87
CA ALA A 33 5.06 -3.48 -4.77
C ALA A 33 4.96 -4.74 -5.66
N LEU A 34 3.75 -5.25 -5.88
CA LEU A 34 3.49 -6.35 -6.81
C LEU A 34 3.65 -5.91 -8.28
N LEU A 35 3.20 -4.70 -8.61
CA LEU A 35 3.29 -4.14 -9.97
C LEU A 35 4.69 -3.59 -10.30
N ALA A 36 5.45 -3.12 -9.31
CA ALA A 36 6.78 -2.58 -9.50
C ALA A 36 7.77 -3.66 -10.00
N ARG A 37 8.41 -3.40 -11.15
CA ARG A 37 9.47 -4.26 -11.68
C ARG A 37 10.82 -3.86 -11.08
N GLY A 38 11.59 -4.83 -10.58
CA GLY A 38 12.90 -4.58 -9.98
C GLY A 38 12.85 -4.20 -8.50
N ARG A 39 13.31 -2.98 -8.13
CA ARG A 39 13.39 -2.56 -6.73
C ARG A 39 12.01 -2.22 -6.18
N ARG A 40 11.57 -2.93 -5.13
CA ARG A 40 10.26 -2.76 -4.47
C ARG A 40 10.32 -1.73 -3.34
N THR A 41 10.75 -0.51 -3.66
CA THR A 41 10.76 0.59 -2.69
C THR A 41 9.38 1.22 -2.57
N VAL A 42 9.12 1.95 -1.47
CA VAL A 42 7.88 2.74 -1.29
C VAL A 42 7.65 3.65 -2.50
N ALA A 43 8.68 4.37 -2.94
CA ALA A 43 8.61 5.21 -4.14
C ALA A 43 8.25 4.44 -5.41
N ALA A 44 8.85 3.26 -5.64
CA ALA A 44 8.53 2.44 -6.81
C ALA A 44 7.09 1.92 -6.76
N ALA A 45 6.63 1.50 -5.59
CA ALA A 45 5.25 1.07 -5.39
C ALA A 45 4.25 2.19 -5.68
N LEU A 46 4.48 3.39 -5.16
CA LEU A 46 3.60 4.54 -5.39
C LEU A 46 3.56 4.97 -6.86
N ARG A 47 4.71 4.96 -7.55
CA ARG A 47 4.74 5.21 -9.00
C ARG A 47 3.95 4.16 -9.78
N ALA A 48 4.06 2.89 -9.41
CA ALA A 48 3.38 1.78 -10.09
C ALA A 48 1.84 1.84 -9.99
N VAL A 49 1.31 2.48 -8.94
CA VAL A 49 -0.15 2.73 -8.78
C VAL A 49 -0.58 4.14 -9.21
N GLY A 50 0.27 4.86 -9.94
CA GLY A 50 -0.07 6.17 -10.50
C GLY A 50 -0.02 7.34 -9.52
N LYS A 51 0.57 7.17 -8.32
CA LYS A 51 0.75 8.25 -7.33
C LYS A 51 2.06 9.01 -7.48
N SER A 52 2.57 9.12 -8.70
CA SER A 52 3.84 9.79 -9.04
C SER A 52 3.90 11.25 -8.55
N ASP A 53 2.77 11.96 -8.61
CA ASP A 53 2.68 13.40 -8.33
C ASP A 53 2.12 13.73 -6.94
N GLU A 54 1.91 12.71 -6.10
CA GLU A 54 1.40 12.89 -4.73
C GLU A 54 2.45 13.58 -3.86
N GLN A 55 2.15 14.76 -3.30
CA GLN A 55 3.12 15.55 -2.53
C GLN A 55 3.56 14.89 -1.22
N ASN A 56 2.79 13.93 -0.70
CA ASN A 56 2.91 13.43 0.67
C ASN A 56 3.42 11.98 0.77
N TRP A 57 4.39 11.58 -0.05
CA TRP A 57 4.98 10.23 -0.02
C TRP A 57 5.52 9.81 1.35
N SER A 58 6.03 10.77 2.13
CA SER A 58 6.51 10.54 3.49
C SER A 58 5.45 9.89 4.39
N LYS A 59 4.15 10.15 4.16
CA LYS A 59 3.06 9.56 4.94
C LYS A 59 2.90 8.06 4.71
N TYR A 60 3.44 7.49 3.63
CA TYR A 60 3.45 6.05 3.37
C TYR A 60 4.55 5.34 4.14
N HIS A 61 5.67 6.00 4.42
CA HIS A 61 6.70 5.44 5.29
C HIS A 61 6.20 5.24 6.73
N HIS A 62 5.16 5.96 7.16
CA HIS A 62 4.53 5.71 8.46
C HIS A 62 3.91 4.31 8.57
N VAL A 63 3.51 3.69 7.47
CA VAL A 63 3.03 2.30 7.46
C VAL A 63 4.12 1.36 7.99
N LEU A 64 5.39 1.61 7.66
CA LEU A 64 6.50 0.76 8.07
C LEU A 64 7.15 1.22 9.39
N ASN A 65 7.12 2.52 9.67
CA ASN A 65 7.84 3.11 10.80
C ASN A 65 6.99 3.33 12.05
N ARG A 66 5.66 3.39 11.90
CA ARG A 66 4.74 3.87 12.96
C ARG A 66 3.42 3.13 13.06
N ALA A 67 3.10 2.23 12.13
CA ALA A 67 1.90 1.42 12.26
C ALA A 67 2.10 0.42 13.40
N LYS A 68 1.25 0.52 14.43
CA LYS A 68 1.03 -0.50 15.46
C LYS A 68 -0.32 -1.13 15.23
#